data_AF-A0A0H2WA01-F1
#
_entry.id   AF-A0A0H2WA01-F1
#
_cell.length_a   1.000
_cell.length_b   1.000
_cell.length_c   1.000
_cell.angle_alpha   90.00
_cell.angle_beta   90.00
_cell.angle_gamma   90.00
#
_symmetry.space_group_name_H-M   'P 1'
#
loop_
_entity.id
_entity.type
_entity.pdbx_description
1 polymer ?
#
loop_
_entity_poly.entity_id
_entity_poly.type
_entity_poly.pdbx_seq_one_letter_code
_entity_poly.pdbx_strand_id
1 'polypeptide(L)'
;MHEEFRRAEDADLRALVDENLRRAEREWRRIQPAIDRSAGDGDAALGAARPCACEAPGACGQPDLPDVPDPPIASDPADAPLAPSSGAHARAASCGHATKTLIPGYPVLDADRPSVGEFVAFVADMRNSSARFSEAAAFPHVRCGLQRIFYETSALIPAIAHTAARAGGQATELLGDGLLILFHIERGKREQVIARACAAAARCIDSSIACVNDLLWQRHRLPPLKIGIGLAYGPAIVKVVDANGRHPKVIGQCIWDATKLSGGENAIGLSRPLQDFLRAKGFNERFEVIHA
;
A
#
# COMPACT_ATOMS: atom_id res chain seq x y z
N MET A 1 10.76 -25.49 -22.14
CA MET A 1 9.50 -24.70 -22.11
C MET A 1 9.25 -23.98 -20.79
N HIS A 2 8.95 -24.64 -19.65
CA HIS A 2 8.72 -23.94 -18.37
C HIS A 2 9.93 -23.13 -17.87
N GLU A 3 11.14 -23.65 -18.04
CA GLU A 3 12.37 -22.97 -17.59
C GLU A 3 12.76 -21.80 -18.50
N GLU A 4 12.58 -21.92 -19.81
CA GLU A 4 12.80 -20.82 -20.76
C GLU A 4 11.79 -19.69 -20.58
N PHE A 5 10.53 -20.03 -20.33
CA PHE A 5 9.50 -19.04 -20.01
C PHE A 5 9.90 -18.27 -18.76
N ARG A 6 10.26 -18.97 -17.68
CA ARG A 6 10.72 -18.36 -16.43
C ARG A 6 11.95 -17.45 -16.64
N ARG A 7 12.94 -17.88 -17.42
CA ARG A 7 14.12 -17.06 -17.75
C ARG A 7 13.76 -15.80 -18.53
N ALA A 8 12.80 -15.87 -19.44
CA ALA A 8 12.31 -14.69 -20.15
C ALA A 8 11.56 -13.74 -19.20
N GLU A 9 10.73 -14.26 -18.28
CA GLU A 9 10.06 -13.43 -17.26
C GLU A 9 11.06 -12.71 -16.36
N ASP A 10 12.12 -13.41 -15.92
CA ASP A 10 13.17 -12.85 -15.09
C ASP A 10 13.97 -11.77 -15.85
N ALA A 11 14.20 -11.96 -17.15
CA ALA A 11 14.86 -10.98 -18.01
C ALA A 11 14.00 -9.71 -18.23
N ASP A 12 12.69 -9.88 -18.48
CA ASP A 12 11.75 -8.77 -18.62
C ASP A 12 11.69 -7.94 -17.33
N LEU A 13 11.60 -8.62 -16.17
CA LEU A 13 11.59 -7.97 -14.87
C LEU A 13 12.89 -7.19 -14.63
N ARG A 14 14.04 -7.79 -14.91
CA ARG A 14 15.33 -7.12 -14.75
C ARG A 14 15.44 -5.88 -15.63
N ALA A 15 15.03 -5.98 -16.90
CA ALA A 15 15.03 -4.85 -17.83
C ALA A 15 14.10 -3.73 -17.36
N LEU A 16 12.91 -4.07 -16.85
CA LEU A 16 11.97 -3.12 -16.29
C LEU A 16 12.56 -2.36 -15.10
N VAL A 17 13.13 -3.08 -14.12
CA VAL A 17 13.70 -2.47 -12.91
C VAL A 17 14.88 -1.58 -13.27
N ASP A 18 15.77 -2.05 -14.15
CA ASP A 18 16.94 -1.31 -14.59
C ASP A 18 16.56 -0.02 -15.35
N GLU A 19 15.56 -0.04 -16.22
CA GLU A 19 15.07 1.18 -16.87
C GLU A 19 14.41 2.16 -15.89
N ASN A 20 13.63 1.68 -14.93
CA ASN A 20 13.06 2.56 -13.91
C ASN A 20 14.15 3.21 -13.05
N LEU A 21 15.21 2.48 -12.71
CA LEU A 21 16.37 3.06 -12.01
C LEU A 21 17.10 4.10 -12.86
N ARG A 22 17.38 3.82 -14.14
CA ARG A 22 17.96 4.81 -15.06
C ARG A 22 17.10 6.05 -15.16
N ARG A 23 15.78 5.88 -15.22
CA ARG A 23 14.82 6.98 -15.27
C ARG A 23 14.86 7.80 -13.98
N ALA A 24 14.81 7.15 -12.83
CA ALA A 24 14.90 7.81 -11.52
C ALA A 24 16.21 8.61 -11.38
N GLU A 25 17.35 8.08 -11.84
CA GLU A 25 18.61 8.83 -11.84
C GLU A 25 18.54 10.10 -12.70
N ARG A 26 17.92 10.03 -13.89
CA ARG A 26 17.73 11.20 -14.76
C ARG A 26 16.78 12.22 -14.14
N GLU A 27 15.68 11.75 -13.55
CA GLU A 27 14.69 12.59 -12.88
C GLU A 27 15.29 13.27 -11.66
N TRP A 28 16.06 12.54 -10.84
CA TRP A 28 16.77 13.08 -9.69
C TRP A 28 17.67 14.26 -10.07
N ARG A 29 18.48 14.12 -11.13
CA ARG A 29 19.35 15.21 -11.62
C ARG A 29 18.57 16.47 -12.00
N ARG A 30 17.32 16.32 -12.47
CA ARG A 30 16.45 17.46 -12.84
C ARG A 30 15.85 18.15 -11.62
N ILE A 31 15.44 17.38 -10.61
CA ILE A 31 14.78 17.92 -9.41
C ILE A 31 15.76 18.36 -8.33
N GLN A 32 17.01 17.88 -8.38
CA GLN A 32 18.05 18.19 -7.40
C GLN A 32 18.23 19.68 -7.11
N PRO A 33 18.32 20.59 -8.11
CA PRO A 33 18.44 22.03 -7.82
C PRO A 33 17.26 22.61 -7.05
N ALA A 34 16.06 22.05 -7.20
CA ALA A 34 14.89 22.48 -6.44
C ALA A 34 14.96 21.97 -4.99
N ILE A 35 15.38 20.72 -4.80
CA ILE A 35 15.59 20.13 -3.47
C ILE A 35 16.66 20.92 -2.69
N ASP A 36 17.79 21.23 -3.32
CA ASP A 36 18.89 21.96 -2.69
C ASP A 36 18.44 23.38 -2.26
N ARG A 37 17.60 24.06 -3.05
CA ARG A 37 17.01 25.36 -2.67
C ARG A 37 16.08 25.24 -1.46
N SER A 38 15.20 24.24 -1.45
CA SER A 38 14.30 24.01 -0.32
C SER A 38 15.02 23.64 0.97
N ALA A 39 16.20 23.02 0.88
CA ALA A 39 17.05 22.76 2.04
C ALA A 39 17.77 24.04 2.52
N GLY A 40 18.23 24.90 1.60
CA GLY A 40 18.92 26.16 1.92
C GLY A 40 18.03 27.22 2.57
N ASP A 41 16.74 27.27 2.23
CA ASP A 41 15.78 28.19 2.86
C ASP A 41 15.46 27.80 4.32
N GLY A 42 15.68 26.54 4.71
CA GLY A 42 15.47 26.04 6.08
C GLY A 42 16.57 26.46 7.06
N ASP A 43 17.81 26.61 6.60
CA ASP A 43 18.96 26.99 7.44
C ASP A 43 18.95 28.48 7.82
N ALA A 44 18.27 29.34 7.04
CA ALA A 44 18.06 30.74 7.39
C ALA A 44 16.98 30.94 8.47
N ALA A 45 16.11 29.95 8.69
CA ALA A 45 15.00 30.00 9.65
C ALA A 45 15.27 29.23 10.95
N LEU A 46 16.33 28.42 11.02
CA LEU A 46 16.74 27.68 12.22
C LEU A 46 17.92 28.38 12.94
N GLY A 47 17.80 29.70 13.12
CA GLY A 47 18.60 30.43 14.09
C GLY A 47 18.14 30.11 15.52
N ALA A 48 19.00 29.43 16.27
CA ALA A 48 18.92 29.18 17.73
C ALA A 48 17.88 28.15 18.21
N ALA A 49 18.14 26.87 17.96
CA ALA A 49 17.72 25.83 18.90
C ALA A 49 18.56 25.97 20.19
N ARG A 50 17.97 26.56 21.25
CA ARG A 50 18.54 26.49 22.61
C ARG A 50 18.65 25.01 23.02
N PRO A 51 19.77 24.59 23.64
CA PRO A 51 19.89 23.22 24.11
C PRO A 51 18.87 22.97 25.23
N CYS A 52 18.07 21.92 25.05
CA CYS A 52 17.18 21.40 26.07
C CYS A 52 18.06 20.75 27.15
N ALA A 53 18.09 21.33 28.34
CA ALA A 53 18.84 20.81 29.46
C ALA A 53 18.01 19.73 30.18
N CYS A 54 18.46 18.47 30.11
CA CYS A 54 18.29 17.51 31.20
C CYS A 54 19.23 16.30 31.02
N GLU A 55 20.31 16.27 31.79
CA GLU A 55 20.97 15.03 32.20
C GLU A 55 20.57 14.72 33.67
N ALA A 56 19.81 13.64 33.84
CA ALA A 56 19.79 12.63 34.93
C ALA A 56 19.61 13.05 36.43
N PRO A 57 19.51 12.09 37.38
CA PRO A 57 18.38 11.19 37.65
C PRO A 57 17.82 11.32 39.10
N GLY A 58 16.55 10.96 39.30
CA GLY A 58 16.00 10.61 40.62
C GLY A 58 15.23 11.71 41.37
N ALA A 59 13.90 11.65 41.28
CA ALA A 59 12.97 12.04 42.35
C ALA A 59 11.57 11.53 41.99
N CYS A 60 11.07 10.57 42.78
CA CYS A 60 9.70 10.08 42.70
C CYS A 60 8.72 11.19 43.11
N GLY A 61 7.68 11.38 42.30
CA GLY A 61 6.49 12.17 42.64
C GLY A 61 5.53 12.22 41.45
N GLN A 62 4.43 11.47 41.51
CA GLN A 62 3.34 11.61 40.54
C GLN A 62 2.55 12.89 40.85
N PRO A 63 2.13 13.67 39.83
CA PRO A 63 1.04 14.62 39.99
C PRO A 63 -0.30 13.97 39.56
N ASP A 64 -1.28 14.08 40.43
CA ASP A 64 -2.67 13.67 40.24
C ASP A 64 -3.33 14.39 39.04
N LEU A 65 -4.08 13.62 38.23
CA LEU A 65 -4.97 14.12 37.18
C LEU A 65 -6.38 14.35 37.78
N PRO A 66 -7.09 15.44 37.43
CA PRO A 66 -8.48 15.63 37.87
C PRO A 66 -9.46 14.80 37.02
N ASP A 67 -10.45 14.21 37.71
CA ASP A 67 -11.57 13.46 37.14
C ASP A 67 -12.45 14.32 36.20
N VAL A 68 -12.74 13.79 35.01
CA VAL A 68 -13.73 14.34 34.07
C VAL A 68 -14.92 13.37 34.00
N PRO A 69 -16.16 13.80 34.28
CA PRO A 69 -17.32 12.90 34.24
C PRO A 69 -17.84 12.66 32.81
N ASP A 70 -18.36 11.46 32.56
CA ASP A 70 -18.95 11.03 31.29
C ASP A 70 -20.23 11.83 30.92
N PRO A 71 -20.50 12.06 29.63
CA PRO A 71 -21.74 12.71 29.19
C PRO A 71 -22.96 11.76 29.23
N PRO A 72 -24.18 12.29 29.47
CA PRO A 72 -25.38 11.47 29.64
C PRO A 72 -25.96 10.96 28.32
N ILE A 73 -26.50 9.74 28.38
CA ILE A 73 -27.30 9.09 27.33
C ILE A 73 -28.71 9.70 27.35
N ALA A 74 -29.15 10.26 26.22
CA ALA A 74 -30.53 10.72 26.04
C ALA A 74 -31.35 9.71 25.21
N SER A 75 -32.50 9.35 25.76
CA SER A 75 -33.53 8.44 25.24
C SER A 75 -34.48 9.09 24.22
N ASP A 76 -35.08 8.24 23.37
CA ASP A 76 -36.09 8.54 22.33
C ASP A 76 -37.27 9.42 22.77
N PRO A 77 -37.94 10.06 21.79
CA PRO A 77 -39.39 10.20 21.85
C PRO A 77 -40.11 9.67 20.58
N ALA A 78 -41.22 9.00 20.85
CA ALA A 78 -42.24 8.55 19.91
C ALA A 78 -43.21 9.68 19.47
N ASP A 79 -43.87 9.44 18.33
CA ASP A 79 -45.17 9.91 17.84
C ASP A 79 -45.50 11.42 17.74
N ALA A 80 -45.60 11.90 16.49
CA ALA A 80 -46.56 12.93 16.05
C ALA A 80 -46.81 12.84 14.52
N PRO A 81 -48.00 13.23 14.01
CA PRO A 81 -48.60 12.64 12.81
C PRO A 81 -48.25 13.32 11.47
N LEU A 82 -48.29 12.49 10.41
CA LEU A 82 -48.11 12.84 8.99
C LEU A 82 -49.30 13.67 8.44
N ALA A 83 -48.99 14.78 7.75
CA ALA A 83 -49.88 15.47 6.82
C ALA A 83 -49.37 15.30 5.38
N PRO A 84 -50.23 15.14 4.36
CA PRO A 84 -49.78 14.86 3.00
C PRO A 84 -49.58 16.17 2.22
N SER A 85 -48.40 16.35 1.61
CA SER A 85 -48.24 17.29 0.51
C SER A 85 -47.71 16.56 -0.72
N SER A 86 -48.62 16.42 -1.68
CA SER A 86 -48.35 16.04 -3.06
C SER A 86 -47.36 17.01 -3.70
N GLY A 87 -46.20 16.51 -4.10
CA GLY A 87 -45.23 17.25 -4.90
C GLY A 87 -44.45 16.28 -5.75
N ALA A 88 -44.86 16.12 -7.00
CA ALA A 88 -44.14 15.37 -8.00
C ALA A 88 -42.77 16.02 -8.25
N HIS A 89 -41.76 15.60 -7.49
CA HIS A 89 -40.37 15.87 -7.86
C HIS A 89 -39.98 14.85 -8.92
N ALA A 90 -40.08 15.31 -10.18
CA ALA A 90 -39.37 14.71 -11.29
C ALA A 90 -37.92 14.46 -10.85
N ARG A 91 -37.54 13.18 -10.73
CA ARG A 91 -36.15 12.78 -10.58
C ARG A 91 -35.44 13.25 -11.85
N ALA A 92 -34.80 14.42 -11.78
CA ALA A 92 -33.77 14.76 -12.71
C ALA A 92 -32.78 13.58 -12.69
N ALA A 93 -32.70 12.86 -13.82
CA ALA A 93 -31.66 11.86 -14.00
C ALA A 93 -30.33 12.59 -13.82
N SER A 94 -29.64 12.36 -12.70
CA SER A 94 -28.26 12.83 -12.59
C SER A 94 -27.53 12.12 -13.73
N CYS A 95 -26.90 12.91 -14.59
CA CYS A 95 -26.02 12.36 -15.61
C CYS A 95 -24.86 11.73 -14.83
N GLY A 96 -24.96 10.40 -14.62
CA GLY A 96 -24.04 9.60 -13.83
C GLY A 96 -22.62 9.87 -14.30
N HIS A 97 -21.83 10.45 -13.43
CA HIS A 97 -20.57 11.05 -13.80
C HIS A 97 -19.48 9.96 -13.73
N ALA A 98 -19.31 9.26 -14.85
CA ALA A 98 -18.38 8.15 -15.02
C ALA A 98 -16.92 8.51 -14.65
N THR A 99 -16.27 7.66 -13.85
CA THR A 99 -14.88 7.80 -13.41
C THR A 99 -14.09 6.57 -13.81
N LYS A 100 -13.03 6.73 -14.62
CA LYS A 100 -12.14 5.61 -15.00
C LYS A 100 -11.32 5.15 -13.80
N THR A 101 -11.07 3.85 -13.70
CA THR A 101 -10.31 3.28 -12.58
C THR A 101 -9.39 2.14 -13.03
N LEU A 102 -8.41 1.82 -12.18
CA LEU A 102 -7.56 0.63 -12.31
C LEU A 102 -8.04 -0.55 -11.44
N ILE A 103 -9.20 -0.42 -10.80
CA ILE A 103 -9.77 -1.47 -9.95
C ILE A 103 -10.21 -2.62 -10.87
N PRO A 104 -9.65 -3.84 -10.71
CA PRO A 104 -9.93 -4.95 -11.60
C PRO A 104 -11.41 -5.33 -11.51
N GLY A 105 -12.06 -5.54 -12.66
CA GLY A 105 -13.51 -5.77 -12.73
C GLY A 105 -14.37 -4.50 -12.72
N TYR A 106 -13.78 -3.32 -12.47
CA TYR A 106 -14.49 -2.04 -12.34
C TYR A 106 -13.81 -0.91 -13.13
N PRO A 107 -13.70 -1.01 -14.47
CA PRO A 107 -12.95 -0.05 -15.29
C PRO A 107 -13.55 1.36 -15.29
N VAL A 108 -14.86 1.46 -15.01
CA VAL A 108 -15.59 2.72 -14.88
C VAL A 108 -16.52 2.61 -13.68
N LEU A 109 -16.51 3.62 -12.81
CA LEU A 109 -17.43 3.76 -11.69
C LEU A 109 -18.36 4.93 -11.89
N ASP A 110 -19.61 4.76 -11.47
CA ASP A 110 -20.56 5.84 -11.29
C ASP A 110 -20.46 6.35 -9.84
N ALA A 111 -20.34 7.67 -9.66
CA ALA A 111 -20.05 8.26 -8.36
C ALA A 111 -21.16 8.01 -7.34
N ASP A 112 -22.42 8.02 -7.80
CA ASP A 112 -23.60 7.89 -6.95
C ASP A 112 -24.01 6.44 -6.70
N ARG A 113 -23.27 5.47 -7.27
CA ARG A 113 -23.66 4.05 -7.27
C ARG A 113 -22.53 3.16 -6.76
N PRO A 114 -22.41 2.97 -5.44
CA PRO A 114 -21.48 1.99 -4.89
C PRO A 114 -21.85 0.58 -5.37
N SER A 115 -20.83 -0.26 -5.49
CA SER A 115 -20.98 -1.67 -5.85
C SER A 115 -20.21 -2.55 -4.87
N VAL A 116 -20.53 -3.83 -4.84
CA VAL A 116 -19.81 -4.81 -4.02
C VAL A 116 -19.12 -5.77 -4.97
N GLY A 117 -17.82 -5.95 -4.77
CA GLY A 117 -17.00 -6.95 -5.44
C GLY A 117 -16.40 -7.92 -4.45
N GLU A 118 -15.84 -9.02 -4.94
CA GLU A 118 -15.03 -9.93 -4.15
C GLU A 118 -13.59 -9.85 -4.65
N PHE A 119 -12.63 -9.72 -3.74
CA PHE A 119 -11.23 -9.52 -4.09
C PHE A 119 -10.31 -10.35 -3.22
N VAL A 120 -9.14 -10.71 -3.76
CA VAL A 120 -7.94 -10.91 -2.94
C VAL A 120 -7.23 -9.55 -2.85
N ALA A 121 -7.11 -9.04 -1.63
CA ALA A 121 -6.27 -7.90 -1.31
C ALA A 121 -4.83 -8.39 -1.08
N PHE A 122 -3.90 -7.75 -1.77
CA PHE A 122 -2.47 -7.97 -1.68
C PHE A 122 -1.86 -6.62 -1.31
N VAL A 123 -1.28 -6.52 -0.12
CA VAL A 123 -0.55 -5.32 0.30
C VAL A 123 0.91 -5.68 0.45
N ALA A 124 1.80 -4.96 -0.25
CA ALA A 124 3.23 -5.06 -0.04
C ALA A 124 3.76 -3.76 0.54
N ASP A 125 4.71 -3.85 1.46
CA ASP A 125 5.27 -2.70 2.15
C ASP A 125 6.77 -2.90 2.47
N MET A 126 7.57 -1.87 2.17
CA MET A 126 9.01 -1.89 2.38
C MET A 126 9.37 -1.76 3.86
N ARG A 127 10.12 -2.72 4.39
CA ARG A 127 10.48 -2.74 5.80
C ARG A 127 11.55 -1.70 6.11
N ASN A 128 11.36 -1.03 7.25
CA ASN A 128 12.27 -0.03 7.82
C ASN A 128 12.48 1.21 6.93
N SER A 129 11.57 1.52 6.02
CA SER A 129 11.68 2.68 5.10
C SER A 129 11.88 4.01 5.82
N SER A 130 11.18 4.25 6.93
CA SER A 130 11.37 5.46 7.76
C SER A 130 12.80 5.58 8.30
N ALA A 131 13.39 4.48 8.76
CA ALA A 131 14.77 4.47 9.22
C ALA A 131 15.74 4.70 8.05
N ARG A 132 15.47 4.09 6.89
CA ARG A 132 16.28 4.26 5.67
C ARG A 132 16.26 5.69 5.13
N PHE A 133 15.15 6.41 5.31
CA PHE A 133 15.03 7.83 4.97
C PHE A 133 15.88 8.72 5.89
N SER A 134 15.95 8.39 7.17
CA SER A 134 16.65 9.20 8.18
C SER A 134 18.13 8.85 8.33
N GLU A 135 18.57 7.71 7.78
CA GLU A 135 19.95 7.24 7.90
C GLU A 135 20.93 8.13 7.12
N ALA A 136 21.90 8.71 7.83
CA ALA A 136 22.93 9.59 7.28
C ALA A 136 24.07 8.84 6.53
N ALA A 137 23.85 7.57 6.18
CA ALA A 137 24.86 6.74 5.55
C ALA A 137 25.24 7.28 4.16
N ALA A 138 26.53 7.50 3.95
CA ALA A 138 27.08 7.95 2.67
C ALA A 138 27.23 6.74 1.72
N PHE A 139 26.29 6.59 0.78
CA PHE A 139 26.39 5.60 -0.29
C PHE A 139 26.90 6.25 -1.58
N PRO A 140 27.63 5.51 -2.43
CA PRO A 140 28.06 6.01 -3.73
C PRO A 140 26.90 6.61 -4.53
N HIS A 141 27.06 7.85 -4.98
CA HIS A 141 26.10 8.59 -5.80
C HIS A 141 24.76 8.91 -5.13
N VAL A 142 24.62 8.65 -3.82
CA VAL A 142 23.44 8.99 -3.02
C VAL A 142 23.84 10.04 -1.98
N ARG A 143 23.22 11.22 -2.06
CA ARG A 143 23.58 12.40 -1.25
C ARG A 143 22.73 12.55 0.01
N CYS A 144 21.51 12.02 0.01
CA CYS A 144 20.58 12.14 1.12
C CYS A 144 19.56 11.00 1.12
N GLY A 145 18.84 10.83 2.24
CA GLY A 145 17.83 9.79 2.39
C GLY A 145 16.64 9.93 1.44
N LEU A 146 16.26 11.15 1.03
CA LEU A 146 15.23 11.35 0.01
C LEU A 146 15.67 10.76 -1.34
N GLN A 147 16.93 10.94 -1.73
CA GLN A 147 17.47 10.32 -2.96
C GLN A 147 17.44 8.80 -2.87
N ARG A 148 17.85 8.27 -1.72
CA ARG A 148 17.86 6.83 -1.45
C ARG A 148 16.46 6.24 -1.62
N ILE A 149 15.47 6.75 -0.89
CA ILE A 149 14.09 6.26 -0.95
C ILE A 149 13.50 6.45 -2.34
N PHE A 150 13.83 7.53 -3.04
CA PHE A 150 13.40 7.73 -4.42
C PHE A 150 13.90 6.61 -5.35
N TYR A 151 15.17 6.21 -5.24
CA TYR A 151 15.71 5.09 -6.03
C TYR A 151 15.17 3.73 -5.59
N GLU A 152 15.08 3.48 -4.28
CA GLU A 152 14.57 2.22 -3.72
C GLU A 152 13.12 2.00 -4.14
N THR A 153 12.25 3.01 -4.01
CA THR A 153 10.83 2.91 -4.41
C THR A 153 10.64 2.85 -5.93
N SER A 154 11.44 3.60 -6.70
CA SER A 154 11.42 3.53 -8.17
C SER A 154 11.83 2.17 -8.72
N ALA A 155 12.64 1.40 -7.98
CA ALA A 155 12.97 0.02 -8.33
C ALA A 155 11.91 -0.97 -7.84
N LEU A 156 11.52 -0.85 -6.56
CA LEU A 156 10.72 -1.85 -5.87
C LEU A 156 9.26 -1.88 -6.34
N ILE A 157 8.61 -0.70 -6.39
CA ILE A 157 7.17 -0.62 -6.70
C ILE A 157 6.87 -1.20 -8.09
N PRO A 158 7.58 -0.83 -9.17
CA PRO A 158 7.35 -1.42 -10.48
C PRO A 158 7.62 -2.93 -10.53
N ALA A 159 8.62 -3.42 -9.78
CA ALA A 159 8.94 -4.85 -9.73
C ALA A 159 7.78 -5.67 -9.15
N ILE A 160 7.23 -5.25 -8.01
CA ILE A 160 6.12 -5.95 -7.35
C ILE A 160 4.85 -5.81 -8.19
N ALA A 161 4.54 -4.61 -8.67
CA ALA A 161 3.36 -4.37 -9.51
C ALA A 161 3.40 -5.21 -10.80
N HIS A 162 4.56 -5.30 -11.47
CA HIS A 162 4.74 -6.13 -12.66
C HIS A 162 4.53 -7.62 -12.36
N THR A 163 5.16 -8.10 -11.28
CA THR A 163 5.07 -9.51 -10.87
C THR A 163 3.62 -9.91 -10.57
N ALA A 164 2.87 -9.05 -9.88
CA ALA A 164 1.46 -9.28 -9.58
C ALA A 164 0.58 -9.14 -10.83
N ALA A 165 0.88 -8.19 -11.73
CA ALA A 165 0.15 -8.02 -12.99
C ALA A 165 0.21 -9.26 -13.88
N ARG A 166 1.36 -9.94 -13.97
CA ARG A 166 1.48 -11.23 -14.68
C ARG A 166 0.57 -12.32 -14.10
N ALA A 167 0.24 -12.22 -12.81
CA ALA A 167 -0.68 -13.11 -12.14
C ALA A 167 -2.16 -12.65 -12.20
N GLY A 168 -2.46 -11.54 -12.88
CA GLY A 168 -3.82 -10.99 -12.99
C GLY A 168 -4.20 -10.01 -11.88
N GLY A 169 -3.26 -9.59 -11.05
CA GLY A 169 -3.46 -8.50 -10.09
C GLY A 169 -3.38 -7.14 -10.77
N GLN A 170 -3.90 -6.10 -10.13
CA GLN A 170 -3.76 -4.71 -10.57
C GLN A 170 -3.41 -3.84 -9.37
N ALA A 171 -2.34 -3.05 -9.48
CA ALA A 171 -1.99 -2.05 -8.48
C ALA A 171 -2.99 -0.90 -8.56
N THR A 172 -3.72 -0.66 -7.47
CA THR A 172 -4.77 0.36 -7.42
C THR A 172 -4.35 1.59 -6.63
N GLU A 173 -3.49 1.42 -5.63
CA GLU A 173 -2.98 2.52 -4.80
C GLU A 173 -1.49 2.33 -4.53
N LEU A 174 -0.73 3.44 -4.63
CA LEU A 174 0.66 3.54 -4.19
C LEU A 174 0.66 4.30 -2.88
N LEU A 175 1.18 3.69 -1.82
CA LEU A 175 1.11 4.17 -0.45
C LEU A 175 2.53 4.49 0.04
N GLY A 176 3.12 5.55 -0.50
CA GLY A 176 4.52 5.89 -0.23
C GLY A 176 5.48 4.82 -0.75
N ASP A 177 5.93 3.95 0.14
CA ASP A 177 6.81 2.81 -0.11
C ASP A 177 6.09 1.45 -0.18
N GLY A 178 4.78 1.45 0.05
CA GLY A 178 3.90 0.30 -0.12
C GLY A 178 2.98 0.41 -1.33
N LEU A 179 2.27 -0.69 -1.61
CA LEU A 179 1.28 -0.76 -2.68
C LEU A 179 0.11 -1.68 -2.32
N LEU A 180 -1.09 -1.25 -2.70
CA LEU A 180 -2.29 -2.08 -2.71
C LEU A 180 -2.52 -2.63 -4.11
N ILE A 181 -2.52 -3.95 -4.20
CA ILE A 181 -2.88 -4.72 -5.39
C ILE A 181 -4.16 -5.47 -5.11
N LEU A 182 -5.08 -5.44 -6.07
CA LEU A 182 -6.31 -6.21 -6.02
C LEU A 182 -6.29 -7.29 -7.10
N PHE A 183 -6.83 -8.46 -6.75
CA PHE A 183 -7.20 -9.50 -7.70
C PHE A 183 -8.72 -9.67 -7.61
N HIS A 184 -9.44 -9.34 -8.68
CA HIS A 184 -10.89 -9.51 -8.71
C HIS A 184 -11.25 -11.00 -8.77
N ILE A 185 -12.11 -11.44 -7.84
CA ILE A 185 -12.62 -12.80 -7.81
C ILE A 185 -13.91 -12.85 -8.63
N GLU A 186 -13.78 -13.30 -9.88
CA GLU A 186 -14.95 -13.62 -10.70
C GLU A 186 -15.70 -14.84 -10.14
N ARG A 187 -17.01 -14.88 -10.40
CA ARG A 187 -17.89 -15.97 -9.94
C ARG A 187 -17.34 -17.33 -10.40
N GLY A 188 -17.15 -18.24 -9.43
CA GLY A 188 -16.64 -19.58 -9.69
C GLY A 188 -15.13 -19.66 -9.94
N LYS A 189 -14.37 -18.56 -9.83
CA LYS A 189 -12.92 -18.52 -10.05
C LYS A 189 -12.10 -18.31 -8.78
N ARG A 190 -12.73 -18.30 -7.60
CA ARG A 190 -12.10 -18.02 -6.30
C ARG A 190 -10.79 -18.79 -6.07
N GLU A 191 -10.81 -20.11 -6.23
CA GLU A 191 -9.62 -20.96 -6.02
C GLU A 191 -8.46 -20.59 -6.94
N GLN A 192 -8.75 -20.40 -8.24
CA GLN A 192 -7.74 -20.03 -9.23
C GLN A 192 -7.15 -18.64 -8.93
N VAL A 193 -7.98 -17.67 -8.55
CA VAL A 193 -7.54 -16.30 -8.25
C VAL A 193 -6.68 -16.27 -6.98
N ILE A 194 -7.10 -16.97 -5.92
CA ILE A 194 -6.33 -17.12 -4.68
C ILE A 194 -4.97 -17.75 -4.96
N ALA A 195 -4.93 -18.88 -5.68
CA ALA A 195 -3.68 -19.56 -6.00
C ALA A 195 -2.72 -18.66 -6.80
N ARG A 196 -3.23 -17.86 -7.76
CA ARG A 196 -2.44 -16.90 -8.53
C ARG A 196 -1.88 -15.77 -7.65
N ALA A 197 -2.68 -15.25 -6.71
CA ALA A 197 -2.25 -14.22 -5.78
C ALA A 197 -1.17 -14.72 -4.80
N CYS A 198 -1.34 -15.91 -4.20
CA CYS A 198 -0.33 -16.54 -3.35
C CYS A 198 0.97 -16.78 -4.11
N ALA A 199 0.88 -17.31 -5.34
CA ALA A 199 2.06 -17.53 -6.18
C ALA A 199 2.76 -16.22 -6.58
N ALA A 200 2.01 -15.13 -6.79
CA ALA A 200 2.57 -13.81 -7.03
C ALA A 200 3.32 -13.28 -5.81
N ALA A 201 2.77 -13.46 -4.60
CA ALA A 201 3.41 -13.03 -3.36
C ALA A 201 4.73 -13.79 -3.15
N ALA A 202 4.72 -15.11 -3.32
CA ALA A 202 5.93 -15.92 -3.25
C ALA A 202 6.99 -15.46 -4.25
N ARG A 203 6.62 -15.22 -5.52
CA ARG A 203 7.56 -14.69 -6.53
C ARG A 203 8.12 -13.32 -6.17
N CYS A 204 7.33 -12.45 -5.55
CA CYS A 204 7.81 -11.14 -5.12
C CYS A 204 8.95 -11.29 -4.10
N ILE A 205 8.78 -12.16 -3.09
CA ILE A 205 9.81 -12.45 -2.10
C ILE A 205 11.02 -13.15 -2.73
N ASP A 206 10.78 -14.23 -3.47
CA ASP A 206 11.84 -15.15 -3.91
C ASP A 206 12.68 -14.60 -5.07
N SER A 207 12.10 -13.78 -5.95
CA SER A 207 12.72 -13.41 -7.23
C SER A 207 12.72 -11.90 -7.46
N SER A 208 11.60 -11.21 -7.23
CA SER A 208 11.50 -9.78 -7.55
C SER A 208 12.37 -8.92 -6.64
N ILE A 209 12.36 -9.17 -5.33
CA ILE A 209 13.26 -8.47 -4.39
C ILE A 209 14.72 -8.80 -4.68
N ALA A 210 15.05 -10.05 -5.01
CA ALA A 210 16.42 -10.43 -5.35
C ALA A 210 16.93 -9.61 -6.54
N CYS A 211 16.14 -9.51 -7.61
CA CYS A 211 16.47 -8.69 -8.77
C CYS A 211 16.65 -7.19 -8.43
N VAL A 212 15.75 -6.64 -7.60
CA VAL A 212 15.81 -5.24 -7.15
C VAL A 212 17.08 -4.99 -6.33
N ASN A 213 17.37 -5.86 -5.35
CA ASN A 213 18.53 -5.75 -4.48
C ASN A 213 19.84 -5.85 -5.27
N ASP A 214 19.92 -6.76 -6.23
CA ASP A 214 21.08 -6.90 -7.10
C ASP A 214 21.36 -5.61 -7.88
N LEU A 215 20.33 -4.99 -8.46
CA LEU A 215 20.49 -3.76 -9.25
C LEU A 215 20.81 -2.55 -8.37
N LEU A 216 20.15 -2.40 -7.22
CA LEU A 216 20.45 -1.33 -6.26
C LEU A 216 21.88 -1.44 -5.72
N TRP A 217 22.34 -2.65 -5.45
CA TRP A 217 23.73 -2.91 -5.04
C TRP A 217 24.72 -2.57 -6.15
N GLN A 218 24.48 -3.01 -7.37
CA GLN A 218 25.37 -2.78 -8.50
C GLN A 218 25.55 -1.29 -8.81
N ARG A 219 24.47 -0.50 -8.73
CA ARG A 219 24.48 0.92 -9.13
C ARG A 219 24.86 1.88 -8.01
N HIS A 220 24.41 1.60 -6.78
CA HIS A 220 24.47 2.57 -5.67
C HIS A 220 25.05 1.96 -4.39
N ARG A 221 25.41 0.67 -4.38
CA ARG A 221 25.87 -0.07 -3.18
C ARG A 221 24.90 0.04 -2.00
N LEU A 222 23.61 0.15 -2.29
CA LEU A 222 22.58 0.22 -1.27
C LEU A 222 22.37 -1.16 -0.61
N PRO A 223 22.15 -1.21 0.71
CA PRO A 223 21.92 -2.47 1.42
C PRO A 223 20.57 -3.07 0.97
N PRO A 224 20.43 -4.40 1.02
CA PRO A 224 19.25 -5.08 0.52
C PRO A 224 17.97 -4.57 1.21
N LEU A 225 16.93 -4.45 0.40
CA LEU A 225 15.56 -4.22 0.85
C LEU A 225 14.98 -5.52 1.40
N LYS A 226 14.07 -5.36 2.34
CA LYS A 226 13.16 -6.40 2.81
C LYS A 226 11.74 -5.88 2.65
N ILE A 227 10.79 -6.74 2.34
CA ILE A 227 9.36 -6.36 2.26
C ILE A 227 8.52 -7.32 3.09
N GLY A 228 7.38 -6.84 3.55
CA GLY A 228 6.31 -7.71 4.02
C GLY A 228 5.15 -7.70 3.04
N ILE A 229 4.50 -8.84 2.86
CA ILE A 229 3.30 -8.97 2.03
C ILE A 229 2.16 -9.51 2.89
N GLY A 230 1.02 -8.85 2.87
CA GLY A 230 -0.20 -9.34 3.49
C GLY A 230 -1.22 -9.75 2.44
N LEU A 231 -1.84 -10.91 2.63
CA LEU A 231 -2.90 -11.43 1.78
C LEU A 231 -4.16 -11.70 2.60
N ALA A 232 -5.28 -11.23 2.08
CA ALA A 232 -6.61 -11.57 2.57
C ALA A 232 -7.60 -11.55 1.41
N TYR A 233 -8.69 -12.30 1.51
CA TYR A 233 -9.77 -12.23 0.51
C TYR A 233 -11.12 -11.99 1.17
N GLY A 234 -12.04 -11.40 0.42
CA GLY A 234 -13.40 -11.18 0.89
C GLY A 234 -14.15 -10.14 0.07
N PRO A 235 -15.43 -9.88 0.43
CA PRO A 235 -16.22 -8.83 -0.18
C PRO A 235 -15.66 -7.44 0.18
N ALA A 236 -15.75 -6.52 -0.76
CA ALA A 236 -15.39 -5.12 -0.55
C ALA A 236 -16.31 -4.19 -1.34
N ILE A 237 -16.57 -3.01 -0.77
CA ILE A 237 -17.33 -1.93 -1.38
C ILE A 237 -16.40 -1.20 -2.34
N VAL A 238 -16.83 -1.05 -3.59
CA VAL A 238 -16.17 -0.27 -4.62
C VAL A 238 -17.00 0.98 -4.88
N LYS A 239 -16.42 2.16 -4.68
CA LYS A 239 -17.12 3.44 -4.88
C LYS A 239 -16.16 4.56 -5.26
N VAL A 240 -16.71 5.67 -5.75
CA VAL A 240 -15.99 6.95 -5.80
C VAL A 240 -16.21 7.69 -4.49
N VAL A 241 -15.14 8.26 -3.95
CA VAL A 241 -15.18 9.23 -2.86
C VAL A 241 -14.90 10.61 -3.45
N ASP A 242 -15.86 11.52 -3.30
CA ASP A 242 -15.72 12.91 -3.72
C ASP A 242 -15.11 13.73 -2.57
N ALA A 243 -13.80 13.98 -2.65
CA ALA A 243 -13.04 14.71 -1.65
C ALA A 243 -11.96 15.56 -2.34
N ASN A 244 -12.31 16.80 -2.75
CA ASN A 244 -11.45 17.68 -3.55
C ASN A 244 -10.96 17.04 -4.86
N GLY A 245 -11.78 16.15 -5.43
CA GLY A 245 -11.42 15.30 -6.55
C GLY A 245 -12.19 13.98 -6.46
N ARG A 246 -12.08 13.16 -7.51
CA ARG A 246 -12.70 11.84 -7.55
C ARG A 246 -11.68 10.77 -7.23
N HIS A 247 -11.94 10.04 -6.16
CA HIS A 247 -11.06 8.99 -5.68
C HIS A 247 -11.80 7.65 -5.73
N PRO A 248 -11.59 6.84 -6.77
CA PRO A 248 -11.99 5.43 -6.74
C PRO A 248 -11.36 4.75 -5.53
N LYS A 249 -12.18 4.13 -4.70
CA LYS A 249 -11.75 3.42 -3.48
C LYS A 249 -12.41 2.06 -3.40
N VAL A 250 -11.64 1.12 -2.85
CA VAL A 250 -12.14 -0.17 -2.42
C VAL A 250 -12.03 -0.21 -0.91
N ILE A 251 -13.11 -0.60 -0.23
CA ILE A 251 -13.21 -0.58 1.23
C ILE A 251 -13.75 -1.93 1.68
N GLY A 252 -12.99 -2.67 2.46
CA GLY A 252 -13.40 -3.99 2.93
C GLY A 252 -12.46 -4.54 4.00
N GLN A 253 -12.96 -5.50 4.78
CA GLN A 253 -12.18 -6.15 5.83
C GLN A 253 -10.91 -6.80 5.28
N CYS A 254 -10.98 -7.39 4.08
CA CYS A 254 -9.81 -7.99 3.43
C CYS A 254 -8.69 -6.97 3.16
N ILE A 255 -9.00 -5.70 2.88
CA ILE A 255 -7.97 -4.68 2.67
C ILE A 255 -7.31 -4.31 4.00
N TRP A 256 -8.12 -4.15 5.06
CA TRP A 256 -7.60 -3.88 6.39
C TRP A 256 -6.72 -5.02 6.90
N ASP A 257 -7.21 -6.27 6.80
CA ASP A 257 -6.46 -7.47 7.21
C ASP A 257 -5.12 -7.54 6.45
N ALA A 258 -5.13 -7.44 5.12
CA ALA A 258 -3.93 -7.49 4.30
C ALA A 258 -2.91 -6.39 4.70
N THR A 259 -3.39 -5.19 5.04
CA THR A 259 -2.53 -4.08 5.48
C THR A 259 -1.86 -4.38 6.83
N LYS A 260 -2.57 -5.05 7.76
CA LYS A 260 -1.98 -5.43 9.06
C LYS A 260 -1.00 -6.59 8.94
N LEU A 261 -1.25 -7.47 7.97
CA LEU A 261 -0.45 -8.67 7.74
C LEU A 261 0.83 -8.43 6.94
N SER A 262 1.01 -7.27 6.30
CA SER A 262 2.22 -6.93 5.54
C SER A 262 3.41 -6.49 6.40
N GLY A 263 3.38 -6.78 7.70
CA GLY A 263 4.36 -6.29 8.68
C GLY A 263 5.70 -7.04 8.73
N GLY A 264 5.75 -8.30 8.28
CA GLY A 264 6.91 -9.18 8.43
C GLY A 264 8.07 -8.89 7.47
N GLU A 265 9.25 -9.44 7.76
CA GLU A 265 10.45 -9.25 6.93
C GLU A 265 10.65 -10.42 5.96
N ASN A 266 10.53 -10.15 4.66
CA ASN A 266 10.55 -11.17 3.61
C ASN A 266 9.54 -12.31 3.86
N ALA A 267 8.40 -11.92 4.41
CA ALA A 267 7.36 -12.81 4.89
C ALA A 267 6.02 -12.49 4.25
N ILE A 268 5.17 -13.51 4.13
CA ILE A 268 3.83 -13.41 3.59
C ILE A 268 2.84 -13.76 4.70
N GLY A 269 2.16 -12.76 5.24
CA GLY A 269 1.09 -12.92 6.22
C GLY A 269 -0.25 -13.23 5.55
N LEU A 270 -0.96 -14.24 6.04
CA LEU A 270 -2.26 -14.67 5.51
C LEU A 270 -3.38 -14.45 6.53
N SER A 271 -4.52 -13.91 6.09
CA SER A 271 -5.70 -13.83 6.96
C SER A 271 -6.24 -15.23 7.28
N ARG A 272 -6.90 -15.38 8.43
CA ARG A 272 -7.47 -16.67 8.85
C ARG A 272 -8.41 -17.28 7.79
N PRO A 273 -9.36 -16.54 7.20
CA PRO A 273 -10.21 -17.09 6.14
C PRO A 273 -9.42 -17.63 4.95
N LEU A 274 -8.33 -16.95 4.56
CA LEU A 274 -7.46 -17.40 3.48
C LEU A 274 -6.73 -18.69 3.86
N GLN A 275 -6.17 -18.77 5.08
CA GLN A 275 -5.52 -19.99 5.57
C GLN A 275 -6.49 -21.18 5.59
N ASP A 276 -7.70 -20.99 6.12
CA ASP A 276 -8.71 -22.05 6.21
C ASP A 276 -9.11 -22.54 4.80
N PHE A 277 -9.27 -21.60 3.86
CA PHE A 277 -9.53 -21.92 2.46
C PHE A 277 -8.41 -22.78 1.85
N LEU A 278 -7.16 -22.39 2.05
CA LEU A 278 -5.99 -23.09 1.50
C LEU A 278 -5.85 -24.50 2.11
N ARG A 279 -6.01 -24.63 3.43
CA ARG A 279 -6.00 -25.93 4.13
C ARG A 279 -7.09 -26.86 3.62
N ALA A 280 -8.32 -26.35 3.47
CA ALA A 280 -9.44 -27.14 2.94
C ALA A 280 -9.21 -27.63 1.51
N LYS A 281 -8.35 -26.94 0.76
CA LYS A 281 -7.96 -27.29 -0.61
C LYS A 281 -6.67 -28.12 -0.71
N GLY A 282 -6.05 -28.44 0.42
CA GLY A 282 -4.81 -29.23 0.45
C GLY A 282 -3.57 -28.47 -0.03
N PHE A 283 -3.60 -27.13 -0.05
CA PHE A 283 -2.40 -26.34 -0.28
C PHE A 283 -1.52 -26.38 0.98
N ASN A 284 -0.38 -27.06 0.89
CA ASN A 284 0.67 -27.03 1.92
C ASN A 284 1.60 -25.86 1.61
N GLU A 285 1.47 -24.75 2.32
CA GLU A 285 2.24 -23.55 1.98
C GLU A 285 3.26 -23.16 3.05
N ARG A 286 4.45 -22.74 2.58
CA ARG A 286 5.54 -22.16 3.37
C ARG A 286 5.23 -20.67 3.58
N PHE A 287 4.20 -20.35 4.35
CA PHE A 287 3.86 -18.98 4.68
C PHE A 287 3.97 -18.73 6.19
N GLU A 288 4.50 -17.56 6.56
CA GLU A 288 4.57 -17.16 7.96
C GLU A 288 3.19 -16.67 8.40
N VAL A 289 2.67 -17.32 9.45
CA VAL A 289 1.41 -16.87 10.05
C VAL A 289 1.70 -15.65 10.90
N ILE A 290 1.45 -14.48 10.33
CA ILE A 290 1.38 -13.22 11.06
C ILE A 290 -0.08 -13.08 11.53
N HIS A 291 -0.29 -12.79 12.81
CA HIS A 291 -1.63 -12.52 13.34
C HIS A 291 -1.92 -11.03 13.23
N ALA A 292 -3.02 -10.67 12.56
CA ALA A 292 -3.58 -9.32 12.55
C ALA A 292 -4.33 -9.02 13.86
#